data_AF-A0A641AQG6-F1
#
_entry.id   AF-A0A641AQG6-F1
#
_cell.length_a   1.000
_cell.length_b   1.000
_cell.length_c   1.000
_cell.angle_alpha   90.00
_cell.angle_beta   90.00
_cell.angle_gamma   90.00
#
_symmetry.space_group_name_H-M   'P 1'
#
loop_
_entity.id
_entity.type
_entity.pdbx_description
1 polymer ?
#
loop_
_entity_poly.entity_id
_entity_poly.type
_entity_poly.pdbx_seq_one_letter_code
_entity_poly.pdbx_strand_id
1 'polypeptide(L)'
;MADIQSHPGSSSKVDRRLAAATQTIDELTAQVTALRARVEMLEGQVDTWKKRAAKHKSRVKKLKEGTGRAIADATEAAKKRAQVKAEKKVRQAIADHAVDDHPRAEPMALKDAPALPEASWNVTRLRAAAREQGVPRYSRMSKEQLLDALI
;
A
#
# COMPACT_ATOMS: atom_id res chain seq x y z
N MET A 1 10.11 -41.73 -101.95
CA MET A 1 9.62 -40.49 -101.31
C MET A 1 8.63 -40.91 -100.25
N ALA A 2 9.02 -40.83 -98.97
CA ALA A 2 8.14 -41.20 -97.86
C ALA A 2 7.56 -39.91 -97.26
N ASP A 3 6.25 -39.74 -97.40
CA ASP A 3 5.49 -38.65 -96.80
C ASP A 3 5.54 -38.76 -95.27
N ILE A 4 6.19 -37.78 -94.65
CA ILE A 4 6.18 -37.60 -93.20
C ILE A 4 4.82 -36.97 -92.86
N GLN A 5 3.84 -37.82 -92.54
CA GLN A 5 2.56 -37.40 -91.99
C GLN A 5 2.76 -36.76 -90.61
N SER A 6 2.95 -35.44 -90.60
CA SER A 6 2.88 -34.62 -89.38
C SER A 6 1.49 -34.77 -88.76
N HIS A 7 1.42 -35.32 -87.55
CA HIS A 7 0.17 -35.60 -86.85
C HIS A 7 -0.40 -34.30 -86.20
N PRO A 8 -1.51 -33.73 -86.69
CA PRO A 8 -2.06 -32.46 -86.19
C PRO A 8 -2.61 -32.53 -84.75
N GLY A 9 -2.80 -33.73 -84.20
CA GLY A 9 -3.35 -33.93 -82.85
C GLY A 9 -2.39 -33.59 -81.70
N SER A 10 -1.08 -33.69 -81.90
CA SER A 10 -0.08 -33.48 -80.84
C SER A 10 0.07 -31.99 -80.47
N SER A 11 0.13 -31.10 -81.48
CA SER A 11 0.27 -29.65 -81.29
C SER A 11 -0.88 -29.07 -80.46
N SER A 12 -2.13 -29.42 -80.81
CA SER A 12 -3.31 -28.85 -80.15
C SER A 12 -3.42 -29.14 -78.64
N LYS A 13 -2.89 -30.28 -78.18
CA LYS A 13 -2.88 -30.65 -76.76
C LYS A 13 -1.81 -29.88 -75.99
N VAL A 14 -0.66 -29.64 -76.62
CA VAL A 14 0.42 -28.82 -76.07
C VAL A 14 -0.05 -27.37 -75.96
N ASP A 15 -0.71 -26.83 -76.99
CA ASP A 15 -1.23 -25.47 -76.99
C ASP A 15 -2.26 -25.23 -75.87
N ARG A 16 -3.18 -26.17 -75.65
CA ARG A 16 -4.14 -26.09 -74.53
C ARG A 16 -3.46 -26.13 -73.16
N ARG A 17 -2.43 -26.97 -73.00
CA ARG A 17 -1.66 -27.05 -71.75
C ARG A 17 -0.87 -25.78 -71.51
N LEU A 18 -0.29 -25.19 -72.56
CA LEU A 18 0.39 -23.91 -72.50
C LEU A 18 -0.58 -22.81 -72.07
N ALA A 19 -1.75 -22.72 -72.71
CA ALA A 19 -2.77 -21.73 -72.35
C ALA A 19 -3.25 -21.86 -70.90
N ALA A 20 -3.50 -23.08 -70.43
CA ALA A 20 -3.86 -23.34 -69.03
C ALA A 20 -2.73 -22.94 -68.08
N ALA A 21 -1.47 -23.27 -68.40
CA ALA A 21 -0.32 -22.88 -67.61
C ALA A 21 -0.16 -21.34 -67.56
N THR A 22 -0.31 -20.64 -68.68
CA THR A 22 -0.29 -19.16 -68.73
C THR A 22 -1.37 -18.58 -67.82
N GLN A 23 -2.61 -19.09 -67.90
CA GLN A 23 -3.68 -18.63 -67.03
C GLN A 23 -3.36 -18.84 -65.53
N THR A 24 -2.77 -19.99 -65.16
CA THR A 24 -2.35 -20.21 -63.77
C THR A 24 -1.22 -19.30 -63.34
N ILE A 25 -0.28 -18.97 -64.24
CA ILE A 25 0.81 -18.03 -63.96
C ILE A 25 0.24 -16.62 -63.75
N ASP A 26 -0.71 -16.19 -64.57
CA ASP A 26 -1.35 -14.89 -64.44
C ASP A 26 -2.12 -14.77 -63.11
N GLU A 27 -2.87 -15.82 -62.74
CA GLU A 27 -3.59 -15.86 -61.46
C GLU A 27 -2.64 -15.83 -60.27
N LEU A 28 -1.57 -16.64 -60.28
CA LEU A 28 -0.56 -16.63 -59.22
C LEU A 28 0.16 -15.29 -59.14
N THR A 29 0.43 -14.63 -60.27
CA THR A 29 1.03 -13.31 -60.33
C THR A 29 0.13 -12.25 -59.69
N ALA A 30 -1.17 -12.31 -59.96
CA ALA A 30 -2.16 -11.45 -59.32
C ALA A 30 -2.22 -11.68 -57.81
N GLN A 31 -2.23 -12.94 -57.35
CA GLN A 31 -2.21 -13.28 -55.94
C GLN A 31 -0.93 -12.79 -55.23
N VAL A 32 0.25 -12.97 -55.84
CA VAL A 32 1.52 -12.46 -55.29
C VAL A 32 1.49 -10.94 -55.18
N THR A 33 0.95 -10.25 -56.17
CA THR A 33 0.83 -8.79 -56.15
C THR A 33 -0.09 -8.32 -55.03
N ALA A 34 -1.24 -8.97 -54.85
CA ALA A 34 -2.18 -8.67 -53.77
C ALA A 34 -1.56 -8.93 -52.38
N LEU A 35 -0.83 -10.05 -52.23
CA LEU A 35 -0.15 -10.38 -50.98
C LEU A 35 0.94 -9.37 -50.64
N ARG A 36 1.73 -8.92 -51.64
CA ARG A 36 2.74 -7.87 -51.44
C ARG A 36 2.13 -6.56 -50.94
N ALA A 37 1.04 -6.11 -51.57
CA ALA A 37 0.32 -4.92 -51.12
C ALA A 37 -0.21 -5.06 -49.68
N ARG A 38 -0.69 -6.26 -49.31
CA ARG A 38 -1.15 -6.54 -47.94
C ARG A 38 -0.01 -6.51 -46.93
N VAL A 39 1.16 -7.04 -47.29
CA VAL A 39 2.36 -6.99 -46.43
C VAL A 39 2.77 -5.54 -46.19
N GLU A 40 2.88 -4.72 -47.25
CA GLU A 40 3.25 -3.31 -47.13
C GLU A 40 2.28 -2.51 -46.24
N MET A 41 0.97 -2.74 -46.39
CA MET A 41 -0.05 -2.15 -45.53
C MET A 41 0.15 -2.57 -44.05
N LEU A 42 0.39 -3.86 -43.79
CA LEU A 42 0.60 -4.38 -42.44
C LEU A 42 1.88 -3.82 -41.81
N GLU A 43 2.96 -3.67 -42.58
CA GLU A 43 4.20 -3.02 -42.13
C GLU A 43 3.93 -1.57 -41.70
N GLY A 44 3.18 -0.80 -42.51
CA GLY A 44 2.78 0.56 -42.16
C GLY A 44 1.93 0.64 -40.88
N GLN A 45 1.04 -0.34 -40.68
CA GLN A 45 0.28 -0.45 -39.43
C GLN A 45 1.20 -0.75 -38.25
N VAL A 46 2.12 -1.72 -38.37
CA VAL A 46 3.09 -2.07 -37.32
C VAL A 46 3.92 -0.86 -36.91
N ASP A 47 4.39 -0.05 -37.85
CA ASP A 47 5.15 1.16 -37.54
C ASP A 47 4.31 2.22 -36.83
N THR A 48 3.04 2.35 -37.19
CA THR A 48 2.09 3.20 -36.47
C THR A 48 1.90 2.73 -35.03
N TRP A 49 1.74 1.41 -34.82
CA TRP A 49 1.62 0.82 -33.49
C TRP A 49 2.90 0.99 -32.66
N LYS A 50 4.08 0.82 -33.25
CA LYS A 50 5.38 1.09 -32.59
C LYS A 50 5.49 2.54 -32.12
N LYS A 51 5.13 3.51 -32.97
CA LYS A 51 5.12 4.94 -32.61
C LYS A 51 4.15 5.23 -31.46
N ARG A 52 2.94 4.66 -31.49
CA ARG A 52 1.96 4.77 -30.40
C ARG A 52 2.51 4.17 -29.10
N ALA A 53 3.06 2.97 -29.16
CA ALA A 53 3.63 2.28 -27.99
C ALA A 53 4.76 3.11 -27.35
N ALA A 54 5.66 3.69 -28.16
CA ALA A 54 6.71 4.57 -27.66
C ALA A 54 6.15 5.81 -26.94
N LYS A 55 5.09 6.43 -27.49
CA LYS A 55 4.39 7.57 -26.85
C LYS A 55 3.72 7.16 -25.54
N HIS A 56 3.10 5.98 -25.48
CA HIS A 56 2.51 5.49 -24.23
C HIS A 56 3.59 5.20 -23.18
N LYS A 57 4.69 4.55 -23.57
CA LYS A 57 5.82 4.28 -22.66
C LYS A 57 6.40 5.57 -22.06
N SER A 58 6.57 6.63 -22.86
CA SER A 58 7.07 7.91 -22.36
C SER A 58 6.09 8.61 -21.43
N ARG A 59 4.77 8.55 -21.71
CA ARG A 59 3.73 9.07 -20.81
C ARG A 59 3.71 8.35 -19.48
N VAL A 60 3.77 7.01 -19.50
CA VAL A 60 3.81 6.19 -18.28
C VAL A 60 5.05 6.52 -17.45
N LYS A 61 6.23 6.66 -18.08
CA LYS A 61 7.46 7.06 -17.39
C LYS A 61 7.30 8.42 -16.70
N LYS A 62 6.80 9.43 -17.42
CA LYS A 62 6.56 10.77 -16.84
C LYS A 62 5.56 10.74 -15.70
N LEU A 63 4.48 9.97 -15.83
CA LEU A 63 3.49 9.81 -14.76
C LEU A 63 4.13 9.16 -13.53
N LYS A 64 4.90 8.09 -13.71
CA LYS A 64 5.59 7.40 -12.61
C LYS A 64 6.59 8.31 -11.88
N GLU A 65 7.34 9.12 -12.62
CA GLU A 65 8.25 10.10 -12.03
C GLU A 65 7.50 11.24 -11.32
N GLY A 66 6.38 11.69 -11.89
CA GLY A 66 5.51 12.69 -11.29
C GLY A 66 4.87 12.21 -9.99
N THR A 67 4.30 11.00 -9.98
CA THR A 67 3.71 10.41 -8.77
C THR A 67 4.78 10.11 -7.72
N GLY A 68 5.95 9.63 -8.12
CA GLY A 68 7.08 9.42 -7.22
C GLY A 68 7.50 10.70 -6.50
N ARG A 69 7.63 11.81 -7.23
CA ARG A 69 7.91 13.13 -6.63
C ARG A 69 6.80 13.61 -5.72
N ALA A 70 5.55 13.54 -6.15
CA ALA A 70 4.41 13.97 -5.34
C ALA A 70 4.30 13.20 -4.01
N ILE A 71 4.59 11.89 -4.02
CA ILE A 71 4.65 11.07 -2.80
C ILE A 71 5.80 11.52 -1.91
N ALA A 72 7.00 11.75 -2.47
CA ALA A 72 8.14 12.23 -1.69
C ALA A 72 7.85 13.60 -1.04
N ASP A 73 7.32 14.55 -1.81
CA ASP A 73 6.97 15.88 -1.31
C ASP A 73 5.88 15.81 -0.23
N ALA A 74 4.86 14.97 -0.43
CA ALA A 74 3.80 14.77 0.56
C ALA A 74 4.32 14.15 1.86
N THR A 75 5.24 13.18 1.78
CA THR A 75 5.84 12.57 2.97
C THR A 75 6.74 13.55 3.73
N GLU A 76 7.55 14.34 3.04
CA GLU A 76 8.38 15.38 3.67
C GLU A 76 7.53 16.50 4.28
N ALA A 77 6.47 16.94 3.61
CA ALA A 77 5.51 17.90 4.18
C ALA A 77 4.80 17.34 5.42
N ALA A 78 4.41 16.07 5.41
CA ALA A 78 3.80 15.41 6.56
C ALA A 78 4.76 15.34 7.75
N LYS A 79 6.04 14.98 7.52
CA LYS A 79 7.09 14.99 8.56
C LYS A 79 7.29 16.38 9.17
N LYS A 80 7.42 17.42 8.34
CA LYS A 80 7.56 18.81 8.82
C LYS A 80 6.38 19.24 9.67
N ARG A 81 5.15 18.93 9.24
CA ARG A 81 3.93 19.21 10.02
C ARG A 81 3.90 18.47 11.36
N ALA A 82 4.34 17.22 11.37
CA ALA A 82 4.43 16.42 12.59
C ALA A 82 5.45 17.01 13.58
N GLN A 83 6.62 17.45 13.09
CA GLN A 83 7.65 18.09 13.89
C GLN A 83 7.16 19.41 14.51
N VAL A 84 6.56 20.30 13.71
CA VAL A 84 5.99 21.56 14.21
C VAL A 84 4.91 21.32 15.27
N LYS A 85 4.06 20.30 15.07
CA LYS A 85 3.03 19.94 16.05
C LYS A 85 3.62 19.39 17.34
N ALA A 86 4.67 18.57 17.25
CA ALA A 86 5.38 18.05 18.41
C ALA A 86 6.05 19.18 19.20
N GLU A 87 6.74 20.09 18.50
CA GLU A 87 7.39 21.24 19.12
C GLU A 87 6.38 22.17 19.82
N LYS A 88 5.25 22.47 19.18
CA LYS A 88 4.17 23.26 19.81
C LYS A 88 3.64 22.60 21.08
N LYS A 89 3.47 21.26 21.08
CA LYS A 89 3.05 20.52 22.28
C LYS A 89 4.08 20.59 23.40
N VAL A 90 5.37 20.46 23.08
CA VAL A 90 6.45 20.58 24.07
C VAL A 90 6.48 21.99 24.66
N ARG A 91 6.39 23.03 23.83
CA ARG A 91 6.32 24.42 24.30
C ARG A 91 5.10 24.68 25.19
N GLN A 92 3.94 24.13 24.82
CA GLN A 92 2.73 24.23 25.64
C GLN A 92 2.91 23.53 26.98
N ALA A 93 3.45 22.31 27.01
CA ALA A 93 3.69 21.58 28.25
C ALA A 93 4.67 22.33 29.18
N ILE A 94 5.72 22.95 28.63
CA ILE A 94 6.63 23.80 29.40
C ILE A 94 5.90 25.03 29.96
N ALA A 95 5.06 25.69 29.15
CA ALA A 95 4.30 26.85 29.58
C ALA A 95 3.27 26.50 30.67
N ASP A 96 2.55 25.38 30.53
CA ASP A 96 1.59 24.89 31.52
C ASP A 96 2.29 24.60 32.86
N HIS A 97 3.46 23.95 32.83
CA HIS A 97 4.27 23.71 34.04
C HIS A 97 4.91 24.98 34.62
N ALA A 98 5.13 26.02 33.82
CA ALA A 98 5.68 27.29 34.30
C ALA A 98 4.63 28.21 34.96
N VAL A 99 3.34 27.98 34.69
CA VAL A 99 2.22 28.70 35.35
C VAL A 99 1.84 28.02 36.67
N ASP A 100 2.15 26.74 36.85
CA ASP A 100 2.09 26.00 38.12
C ASP A 100 3.24 26.36 39.08
N ASP A 101 3.59 27.64 39.19
CA ASP A 101 4.27 28.23 40.36
C ASP A 101 3.30 28.36 41.55
N HIS A 102 2.35 27.41 41.68
CA HIS A 102 1.78 27.13 42.97
C HIS A 102 2.91 26.57 43.83
N PRO A 103 3.13 27.13 45.04
CA PRO A 103 4.16 26.62 45.93
C PRO A 103 3.94 25.12 46.04
N ARG A 104 4.93 24.36 45.55
CA ARG A 104 5.05 22.93 45.77
C ARG A 104 4.67 22.74 47.22
N ALA A 105 3.51 22.13 47.47
CA ALA A 105 3.12 21.77 48.81
C ALA A 105 4.37 21.11 49.40
N GLU A 106 4.91 21.71 50.45
CA GLU A 106 6.04 21.18 51.18
C GLU A 106 5.81 19.67 51.31
N PRO A 107 6.83 18.81 51.17
CA PRO A 107 6.64 17.40 51.47
C PRO A 107 6.09 17.37 52.89
N MET A 108 4.76 17.18 53.00
CA MET A 108 4.11 17.14 54.29
C MET A 108 4.88 16.08 55.03
N ALA A 109 5.45 16.51 56.16
CA ALA A 109 6.11 15.66 57.11
C ALA A 109 5.41 14.31 57.12
N LEU A 110 6.21 13.25 57.07
CA LEU A 110 5.82 11.86 57.30
C LEU A 110 4.91 11.85 58.54
N LYS A 111 3.61 12.06 58.32
CA LYS A 111 2.61 12.17 59.36
C LYS A 111 2.34 10.74 59.73
N ASP A 112 2.73 10.46 60.96
CA ASP A 112 2.15 9.44 61.79
C ASP A 112 2.52 8.02 61.32
N ALA A 113 3.55 7.48 61.96
CA ALA A 113 3.57 6.05 62.21
C ALA A 113 2.16 5.62 62.66
N PRO A 114 1.57 4.57 62.06
CA PRO A 114 0.21 4.18 62.39
C PRO A 114 0.13 3.93 63.90
N ALA A 115 -0.67 4.75 64.59
CA ALA A 115 -0.90 4.59 66.02
C ALA A 115 -1.34 3.14 66.27
N LEU A 116 -0.66 2.46 67.18
CA LEU A 116 -0.99 1.08 67.54
C LEU A 116 -2.48 1.01 67.92
N PRO A 117 -3.23 0.02 67.41
CA PRO A 117 -4.66 -0.08 67.64
C PRO A 117 -4.93 -0.35 69.13
N GLU A 118 -5.53 0.63 69.82
CA GLU A 118 -5.94 0.46 71.22
C GLU A 118 -7.36 -0.10 71.32
N ALA A 119 -7.65 -0.86 72.38
CA ALA A 119 -8.99 -1.43 72.65
C ALA A 119 -10.10 -0.36 72.77
N SER A 120 -9.72 0.89 72.99
CA SER A 120 -10.61 2.07 73.04
C SER A 120 -11.14 2.50 71.66
N TRP A 121 -10.57 2.00 70.56
CA TRP A 121 -10.95 2.44 69.22
C TRP A 121 -12.34 1.96 68.82
N ASN A 122 -13.04 2.79 68.05
CA ASN A 122 -14.31 2.42 67.45
C ASN A 122 -14.09 1.53 66.21
N VAL A 123 -15.11 0.73 65.86
CA VAL A 123 -15.05 -0.21 64.73
C VAL A 123 -14.74 0.50 63.40
N THR A 124 -15.24 1.72 63.24
CA THR A 124 -15.02 2.53 62.02
C THR A 124 -13.55 2.86 61.82
N ARG A 125 -12.85 3.28 62.89
CA ARG A 125 -11.42 3.61 62.88
C ARG A 125 -10.57 2.36 62.69
N LEU A 126 -10.95 1.25 63.33
CA LEU A 126 -10.28 -0.05 63.14
C LEU A 126 -10.42 -0.56 61.69
N ARG A 127 -11.59 -0.40 61.06
CA ARG A 127 -11.76 -0.76 59.64
C ARG A 127 -10.98 0.14 58.68
N ALA A 128 -10.80 1.41 59.03
CA ALA A 128 -9.97 2.33 58.24
C ALA A 128 -8.50 1.92 58.32
N ALA A 129 -7.99 1.65 59.53
CA ALA A 129 -6.63 1.14 59.73
C ALA A 129 -6.40 -0.22 59.02
N ALA A 130 -7.38 -1.13 59.10
CA ALA A 130 -7.32 -2.42 58.42
C ALA A 130 -7.35 -2.30 56.89
N ARG A 131 -8.03 -1.30 56.34
CA ARG A 131 -7.99 -0.98 54.91
C ARG A 131 -6.61 -0.47 54.49
N GLU A 132 -6.01 0.42 55.30
CA GLU A 132 -4.68 0.97 55.03
C GLU A 132 -3.58 -0.10 55.12
N GLN A 133 -3.72 -1.07 56.04
CA GLN A 133 -2.82 -2.23 56.14
C GLN A 133 -3.15 -3.38 55.17
N GLY A 134 -4.21 -3.25 54.36
CA GLY A 134 -4.57 -4.26 53.34
C GLY A 134 -5.16 -5.56 53.90
N VAL A 135 -5.73 -5.56 55.10
CA VAL A 135 -6.32 -6.74 55.74
C VAL A 135 -7.53 -7.25 54.92
N PRO A 136 -7.51 -8.47 54.39
CA PRO A 136 -8.61 -8.98 53.56
C PRO A 136 -9.88 -9.18 54.38
N ARG A 137 -11.04 -8.84 53.80
CA ARG A 137 -12.38 -8.98 54.40
C ARG A 137 -12.61 -8.19 55.71
N TYR A 138 -11.81 -7.16 56.00
CA TYR A 138 -11.94 -6.27 57.17
C TYR A 138 -13.37 -5.73 57.42
N SER A 139 -14.15 -5.50 56.36
CA SER A 139 -15.52 -4.97 56.49
C SER A 139 -16.49 -5.90 57.23
N ARG A 140 -16.21 -7.21 57.28
CA ARG A 140 -17.08 -8.22 57.91
C ARG A 140 -16.60 -8.65 59.29
N MET A 141 -15.46 -8.13 59.75
CA MET A 141 -14.89 -8.47 61.05
C MET A 141 -15.56 -7.68 62.18
N SER A 142 -15.69 -8.33 63.33
CA SER A 142 -16.12 -7.71 64.60
C SER A 142 -15.02 -6.82 65.17
N LYS A 143 -15.33 -6.02 66.21
CA LYS A 143 -14.35 -5.13 66.85
C LYS A 143 -13.12 -5.90 67.34
N GLU A 144 -13.34 -7.03 68.01
CA GLU A 144 -12.28 -7.88 68.57
C GLU A 144 -11.42 -8.51 67.46
N GLN A 145 -12.06 -9.04 66.41
CA GLN A 145 -11.35 -9.59 65.25
C GLN A 145 -10.50 -8.55 64.50
N LEU A 146 -10.95 -7.29 64.48
CA LEU A 146 -10.18 -6.21 63.88
C LEU A 146 -9.00 -5.77 64.77
N LEU A 147 -9.12 -5.85 66.09
CA LEU A 147 -8.01 -5.58 67.01
C LEU A 147 -6.95 -6.67 66.88
N ASP A 148 -7.35 -7.95 66.90
CA ASP A 148 -6.42 -9.08 66.73
C ASP A 148 -5.71 -9.09 65.37
N ALA A 149 -6.37 -8.62 64.31
CA ALA A 149 -5.76 -8.57 62.97
C ALA A 149 -4.83 -7.37 62.75
N LEU A 150 -4.83 -6.38 63.66
CA LEU A 150 -4.06 -5.14 63.55
C LEU A 150 -2.90 -5.06 64.58
N ILE A 151 -2.84 -5.98 65.54
CA ILE A 151 -1.73 -6.19 66.48
C ILE A 151 -0.73 -7.15 65.84
#